data_AF-A0A853JT50-F1
#
_entry.id   AF-A0A853JT50-F1
#
_cell.length_a   1.000
_cell.length_b   1.000
_cell.length_c   1.000
_cell.angle_alpha   90.00
_cell.angle_beta   90.00
_cell.angle_gamma   90.00
#
_symmetry.space_group_name_H-M   'P 1'
#
loop_
_entity.id
_entity.type
_entity.pdbx_description
1 polymer ?
#
loop_
_entity_poly.entity_id
_entity_poly.type
_entity_poly.pdbx_seq_one_letter_code
_entity_poly.pdbx_strand_id
1 'polypeptide(L)'
;MAKNTRGLRILTRLIDAGYGTEKAIAGMTLDDIIALEIVNKNDMATLNQLIKSVKANRVVTFLASEPDPERKDVSSQDTALEGDENNEATQTNPPNNPVC
;
A
#
# COMPACT_ATOMS: atom_id res chain seq x y z
N MET A 1 -5.64 -8.81 -21.69
CA MET A 1 -5.15 -8.22 -20.43
C MET A 1 -6.16 -8.52 -19.34
N ALA A 2 -5.73 -9.12 -18.25
CA ALA A 2 -6.58 -9.27 -17.08
C ALA A 2 -6.79 -7.89 -16.42
N LYS A 3 -7.97 -7.66 -15.85
CA LYS A 3 -8.34 -6.40 -15.20
C LYS A 3 -9.01 -6.71 -13.88
N ASN A 4 -8.79 -5.89 -12.85
CA ASN A 4 -9.42 -6.03 -11.55
C ASN A 4 -10.91 -5.68 -11.64
N THR A 5 -11.74 -6.64 -12.05
CA THR A 5 -13.18 -6.43 -12.28
C THR A 5 -13.93 -6.01 -11.01
N ARG A 6 -13.51 -6.54 -9.85
CA ARG A 6 -14.09 -6.17 -8.54
C ARG A 6 -13.69 -4.74 -8.14
N GLY A 7 -12.40 -4.41 -8.25
CA GLY A 7 -11.89 -3.06 -8.00
C GLY A 7 -12.57 -2.02 -8.89
N LEU A 8 -12.78 -2.33 -10.18
CA LEU A 8 -13.54 -1.48 -11.10
C LEU A 8 -14.99 -1.30 -10.66
N ARG A 9 -15.68 -2.37 -10.26
CA ARG A 9 -17.08 -2.28 -9.81
C ARG A 9 -17.21 -1.41 -8.55
N ILE A 10 -16.29 -1.53 -7.61
CA ILE A 10 -16.25 -0.69 -6.40
C ILE A 10 -15.99 0.77 -6.79
N LEU A 11 -14.98 1.02 -7.64
CA LEU A 11 -14.67 2.36 -8.11
C LEU A 11 -15.86 3.03 -8.82
N THR A 12 -16.57 2.30 -9.69
CA THR A 12 -17.79 2.82 -10.34
C THR A 12 -18.84 3.22 -9.32
N ARG A 13 -19.12 2.38 -8.30
CA ARG A 13 -20.07 2.71 -7.23
C ARG A 13 -19.67 3.96 -6.44
N LEU A 14 -18.38 4.13 -6.16
CA LEU A 14 -17.86 5.32 -5.49
C LEU A 14 -18.12 6.58 -6.34
N ILE A 15 -17.87 6.51 -7.64
CA ILE A 15 -18.14 7.62 -8.57
C ILE A 15 -19.63 7.96 -8.60
N ASP A 16 -20.50 6.94 -8.70
CA ASP A 16 -21.97 7.11 -8.70
C ASP A 16 -22.48 7.74 -7.39
N ALA A 17 -21.80 7.48 -6.27
CA ALA A 17 -22.09 8.06 -4.97
C ALA A 17 -21.47 9.46 -4.74
N GLY A 18 -20.73 10.01 -5.70
CA GLY A 18 -20.16 11.35 -5.63
C GLY A 18 -18.68 11.43 -5.20
N TYR A 19 -17.99 10.30 -5.05
CA TYR A 19 -16.54 10.27 -4.79
C TYR A 19 -15.74 10.48 -6.09
N GLY A 20 -15.81 11.71 -6.63
CA GLY A 20 -15.17 12.06 -7.91
C GLY A 20 -13.69 12.41 -7.85
N THR A 21 -13.03 12.32 -6.68
CA THR A 21 -11.62 12.71 -6.51
C THR A 21 -10.86 11.69 -5.67
N GLU A 22 -9.55 11.55 -5.89
CA GLU A 22 -8.69 10.70 -5.07
C GLU A 22 -8.77 11.09 -3.59
N LYS A 23 -8.86 12.40 -3.31
CA LYS A 23 -8.97 12.91 -1.94
C LYS A 23 -10.23 12.41 -1.24
N ALA A 24 -11.37 12.39 -1.92
CA ALA A 24 -12.63 11.89 -1.36
C ALA A 24 -12.53 10.39 -1.06
N ILE A 25 -11.96 9.61 -1.99
CA ILE A 25 -11.79 8.16 -1.81
C ILE A 25 -10.81 7.85 -0.67
N ALA A 26 -9.69 8.58 -0.58
CA ALA A 26 -8.69 8.42 0.47
C ALA A 26 -9.22 8.76 1.87
N GLY A 27 -10.23 9.63 1.95
CA GLY A 27 -10.88 10.11 3.16
C GLY A 27 -12.17 9.37 3.55
N MET A 28 -12.48 8.23 2.93
CA MET A 28 -13.66 7.44 3.30
C MET A 28 -13.66 7.05 4.78
N THR A 29 -14.82 7.20 5.40
CA THR A 29 -15.10 6.80 6.77
C THR A 29 -15.81 5.44 6.82
N LEU A 30 -15.92 4.85 8.01
CA LEU A 30 -16.71 3.62 8.18
C LEU A 30 -18.20 3.87 7.93
N ASP A 31 -18.72 5.04 8.30
CA ASP A 31 -20.12 5.41 8.06
C ASP A 31 -20.42 5.46 6.55
N ASP A 32 -19.49 5.98 5.75
CA ASP A 32 -19.59 5.97 4.29
C ASP A 32 -19.67 4.55 3.72
N ILE A 33 -18.83 3.65 4.23
CA ILE A 33 -18.81 2.24 3.81
C ILE A 33 -20.15 1.56 4.11
N ILE A 34 -20.70 1.83 5.29
CA ILE A 34 -22.01 1.31 5.71
C ILE A 34 -23.11 1.88 4.81
N ALA A 35 -23.09 3.19 4.53
CA ALA A 35 -24.07 3.85 3.67
C ALA A 35 -24.04 3.35 2.23
N LEU A 36 -22.87 2.93 1.73
CA LEU A 36 -22.69 2.37 0.39
C LEU A 36 -22.95 0.85 0.30
N GLU A 37 -23.39 0.24 1.41
CA GLU A 37 -23.69 -1.19 1.53
C GLU A 37 -22.53 -2.11 1.11
N ILE A 38 -21.27 -1.66 1.31
CA ILE A 38 -20.07 -2.46 1.03
C ILE A 38 -19.81 -3.39 2.22
N VAL A 39 -20.72 -4.31 2.50
CA VAL A 39 -20.69 -5.14 3.73
C VAL A 39 -19.98 -6.49 3.55
N ASN A 40 -19.71 -6.91 2.32
CA ASN A 40 -19.05 -8.18 2.05
C ASN A 40 -17.54 -8.10 2.37
N LYS A 41 -17.00 -9.08 3.11
CA LYS A 41 -15.57 -9.16 3.48
C LYS A 41 -14.62 -9.00 2.28
N ASN A 42 -14.94 -9.60 1.14
CA ASN A 42 -14.08 -9.56 -0.05
C ASN A 42 -14.14 -8.17 -0.73
N ASP A 43 -15.29 -7.51 -0.71
CA ASP A 43 -15.42 -6.15 -1.23
C ASP A 43 -14.75 -5.15 -0.29
N MET A 44 -14.87 -5.34 1.02
CA MET A 44 -14.16 -4.56 2.04
C MET A 44 -12.64 -4.65 1.89
N ALA A 45 -12.10 -5.86 1.66
CA ALA A 45 -10.67 -6.04 1.41
C ALA A 45 -10.22 -5.30 0.13
N THR A 46 -11.02 -5.40 -0.94
CA THR A 46 -10.74 -4.74 -2.22
C THR A 46 -10.84 -3.22 -2.11
N LEU A 47 -11.83 -2.70 -1.38
CA LEU A 47 -11.99 -1.27 -1.10
C LEU A 47 -10.79 -0.75 -0.31
N ASN A 48 -10.36 -1.47 0.73
CA ASN A 48 -9.19 -1.07 1.51
C ASN A 48 -7.92 -1.02 0.64
N GLN A 49 -7.72 -2.01 -0.24
CA GLN A 49 -6.61 -1.98 -1.21
C GLN A 49 -6.73 -0.81 -2.19
N LEU A 50 -7.93 -0.50 -2.67
CA LEU A 50 -8.18 0.67 -3.51
C LEU A 50 -7.80 1.96 -2.77
N ILE A 51 -8.26 2.14 -1.52
CA ILE A 51 -7.93 3.32 -0.70
C ILE A 51 -6.41 3.44 -0.49
N LYS A 52 -5.72 2.34 -0.18
CA LYS A 52 -4.25 2.30 -0.06
C LYS A 52 -3.57 2.70 -1.38
N SER A 53 -4.06 2.18 -2.51
CA SER A 53 -3.54 2.47 -3.84
C SER A 53 -3.74 3.94 -4.25
N VAL A 54 -4.90 4.52 -3.92
CA VAL A 54 -5.19 5.95 -4.10
C VAL A 54 -4.21 6.80 -3.31
N LYS A 55 -3.98 6.48 -2.02
CA LYS A 55 -3.00 7.18 -1.17
C LYS A 55 -1.56 7.07 -1.71
N ALA A 56 -1.25 6.00 -2.44
CA ALA A 56 0.06 5.78 -3.06
C ALA A 56 0.18 6.32 -4.50
N ASN A 57 -0.86 6.95 -5.06
CA ASN A 57 -0.93 7.36 -6.47
C ASN A 57 -0.71 6.21 -7.48
N ARG A 58 -1.17 4.99 -7.15
CA ARG A 58 -0.97 3.76 -7.96
C ARG A 58 -2.29 3.11 -8.40
N VAL A 59 -3.35 3.89 -8.59
CA VAL A 59 -4.70 3.37 -8.91
C VAL A 59 -4.71 2.57 -10.21
N VAL A 60 -4.02 3.05 -11.25
CA VAL A 60 -3.93 2.35 -12.54
C VAL A 60 -3.26 0.98 -12.36
N THR A 61 -2.18 0.90 -11.58
CA THR A 61 -1.53 -0.38 -11.25
C THR A 61 -2.49 -1.32 -10.52
N PHE A 62 -3.22 -0.82 -9.52
CA PHE A 62 -4.23 -1.62 -8.80
C PHE A 62 -5.34 -2.17 -9.71
N LEU A 63 -5.83 -1.36 -10.65
CA LEU A 63 -6.89 -1.75 -11.58
C LEU A 63 -6.40 -2.70 -12.69
N ALA A 64 -5.13 -2.60 -13.07
CA ALA A 64 -4.49 -3.48 -14.04
C ALA A 64 -4.03 -4.82 -13.43
N SER A 65 -3.87 -4.90 -12.12
CA SER A 65 -3.51 -6.13 -11.41
C SER A 65 -4.66 -7.14 -11.37
N GLU A 66 -4.32 -8.43 -11.26
CA GLU A 66 -5.31 -9.47 -11.00
C GLU A 66 -5.79 -9.43 -9.53
N PRO A 67 -7.06 -9.80 -9.26
CA PRO A 67 -7.55 -9.93 -7.91
C PRO A 67 -6.88 -11.13 -7.23
N ASP A 68 -5.82 -10.89 -6.47
CA ASP A 68 -5.11 -11.91 -5.71
C ASP A 68 -5.94 -12.30 -4.46
N PRO A 69 -6.38 -13.56 -4.32
CA PRO A 69 -7.06 -14.02 -3.11
C PRO A 69 -6.06 -14.12 -1.97
N GLU A 70 -6.08 -13.14 -1.06
CA GLU A 70 -5.41 -13.16 0.24
C GLU A 70 -3.87 -13.27 0.23
N ARG A 71 -3.17 -12.22 -0.21
CA ARG A 71 -1.83 -11.96 0.36
C ARG A 71 -1.96 -11.24 1.70
N LYS A 72 -1.55 -11.94 2.76
CA LYS A 72 -1.19 -11.33 4.04
C LYS A 72 -0.17 -10.21 3.77
N ASP A 73 -0.46 -9.04 4.30
CA ASP A 73 0.38 -7.85 4.27
C ASP A 73 1.80 -8.22 4.76
N VAL A 74 2.74 -8.40 3.83
CA VAL A 74 4.15 -8.22 4.13
C VAL A 74 4.42 -6.74 3.88
N SER A 75 4.40 -5.99 4.97
CA SER A 75 4.92 -4.64 5.04
C SER A 75 6.38 -4.65 4.60
N SER A 76 6.62 -4.45 3.31
CA SER A 76 7.95 -4.06 2.80
C SER A 76 8.04 -2.56 2.91
N GLN A 77 8.72 -2.12 3.97
CA GLN A 77 9.27 -0.79 4.10
C GLN A 77 10.25 -0.58 2.94
N ASP A 78 9.93 0.35 2.05
CA ASP A 78 10.90 0.95 1.14
C ASP A 78 11.29 2.29 1.75
N THR A 79 12.33 2.28 2.60
CA THR A 79 13.11 3.47 2.90
C THR A 79 14.47 3.27 2.24
N ALA A 80 14.57 3.68 0.98
CA ALA A 80 15.84 3.87 0.31
C ALA A 80 16.29 5.31 0.57
N LEU A 81 17.37 5.50 1.34
CA LEU A 81 18.36 6.60 1.19
C LEU A 81 19.55 6.30 2.12
N GLU A 82 20.67 5.77 1.62
CA GLU A 82 22.00 6.18 2.07
C GLU A 82 22.94 6.18 0.86
N GLY A 83 23.58 7.33 0.64
CA GLY A 83 24.44 7.60 -0.50
C GLY A 83 25.86 7.09 -0.32
N ASP A 84 26.51 6.88 -1.45
CA ASP A 84 27.96 6.81 -1.61
C ASP A 84 28.67 8.03 -0.99
N GLU A 85 29.77 7.81 -0.25
CA GLU A 85 31.06 8.54 -0.40
C GLU A 85 32.15 8.02 0.58
N ASN A 86 33.04 7.16 0.04
CA ASN A 86 34.53 7.19 0.06
C ASN A 86 35.39 7.31 1.34
N ASN A 87 36.47 6.48 1.32
CA ASN A 87 37.83 6.65 1.90
C ASN A 87 37.98 6.38 3.42
N GLU A 88 39.08 5.86 4.00
CA GLU A 88 40.41 5.36 3.59
C GLU A 88 40.99 4.60 4.81
N ALA A 89 42.01 3.79 4.57
CA ALA A 89 42.82 2.98 5.48
C ALA A 89 42.90 3.38 6.98
N THR A 90 42.88 2.38 7.87
CA THR A 90 44.10 1.81 8.51
C THR A 90 43.71 0.84 9.62
N GLN A 91 44.21 -0.39 9.50
CA GLN A 91 44.12 -1.45 10.51
C GLN A 91 45.06 -1.14 11.69
N THR A 92 44.52 -0.90 12.89
CA THR A 92 45.28 -1.03 14.15
C THR A 92 44.43 -1.73 15.20
N ASN A 93 44.73 -3.01 15.42
CA ASN A 93 44.23 -3.75 16.58
C ASN A 93 45.05 -3.36 17.83
N PRO A 94 44.42 -3.12 19.00
CA PRO A 94 45.10 -3.26 20.27
C PRO A 94 44.88 -4.68 20.86
N PRO A 95 45.92 -5.31 21.45
CA PRO A 95 45.80 -6.63 22.06
C PRO A 95 45.17 -6.52 23.46
N ASN A 96 44.03 -7.16 23.67
CA ASN A 96 43.44 -7.29 25.00
C ASN A 96 44.05 -8.50 25.71
N ASN A 97 44.95 -8.23 26.66
CA ASN A 97 45.51 -9.25 27.56
C ASN A 97 44.61 -9.30 28.81
N PRO A 98 44.09 -10.46 29.24
CA PRO A 98 43.28 -10.53 30.45
C PRO A 98 44.16 -10.39 31.71
N VAL A 99 43.78 -9.47 32.61
CA VAL A 99 44.39 -9.31 33.94
C VAL A 99 43.41 -9.81 34.99
N CYS A 100 43.93 -10.73 35.81
CA CYS A 100 43.42 -11.36 37.05
C CYS A 100 42.28 -12.38 36.91
#